data_AF-A0A1I7ICM4-F1
#
_entry.id   AF-A0A1I7ICM4-F1
#
_cell.length_a   1.000
_cell.length_b   1.000
_cell.length_c   1.000
_cell.angle_alpha   90.00
_cell.angle_beta   90.00
_cell.angle_gamma   90.00
#
_symmetry.space_group_name_H-M   'P 1'
#
loop_
_entity.id
_entity.type
_entity.pdbx_description
1 polymer ?
#
loop_
_entity_poly.entity_id
_entity_poly.type
_entity_poly.pdbx_seq_one_letter_code
_entity_poly.pdbx_strand_id
1 'polypeptide(L)'
;MKNNMSTLPLFQRLSAQPGATVTFDYTQLPEDVASEARQIASRVRYRIRTNIMDTGRDLLEMKQKLGHGAFGPWIAAEFRMTDRTAQNFMRAAEVFSSKPEIVSVLPPTTIYALAAKSTPDDIRADVIARFDEGQPLDARVIGMRINEARRAKREEIDSAARTRERAKLSPEKQAKLNKAEAKKQEAQDAERRRLCEEHERTAKDAAMLLTERLGDDLPRIMELIESVGVYRVREALRALNTPDDGVAGVANAPGAYVPKQQAH
;
A
#
# COMPACT_ATOMS: atom_id res chain seq x y z
N MET A 1 -19.67 -27.44 -8.54
CA MET A 1 -19.93 -26.14 -9.20
C MET A 1 -18.60 -25.43 -9.39
N LYS A 2 -18.06 -25.46 -10.62
CA LYS A 2 -16.75 -24.88 -10.96
C LYS A 2 -16.96 -23.39 -11.22
N ASN A 3 -16.56 -22.54 -10.27
CA ASN A 3 -16.61 -21.09 -10.45
C ASN A 3 -15.53 -20.68 -11.45
N ASN A 4 -15.98 -20.41 -12.67
CA ASN A 4 -15.17 -20.03 -13.80
C ASN A 4 -14.69 -18.57 -13.62
N MET A 5 -13.48 -18.38 -13.08
CA MET A 5 -12.77 -17.10 -12.93
C MET A 5 -12.42 -16.41 -14.28
N SER A 6 -12.95 -16.92 -15.40
CA SER A 6 -12.59 -16.53 -16.76
C SER A 6 -13.46 -15.41 -17.35
N THR A 7 -14.42 -14.85 -16.61
CA THR A 7 -15.38 -13.85 -17.11
C THR A 7 -15.25 -12.45 -16.51
N LEU A 8 -14.23 -12.19 -15.69
CA LEU A 8 -14.01 -10.84 -15.18
C LEU A 8 -13.36 -9.94 -16.25
N PRO A 9 -13.84 -8.70 -16.45
CA PRO A 9 -13.25 -7.76 -17.41
C PRO A 9 -11.76 -7.54 -17.10
N LEU A 10 -10.93 -7.47 -18.14
CA LEU A 10 -9.46 -7.38 -18.04
C LEU A 10 -8.98 -6.24 -17.10
N PHE A 11 -9.72 -5.14 -17.03
CA PHE A 11 -9.44 -4.00 -16.16
C PHE A 11 -9.62 -4.28 -14.66
N GLN A 12 -10.43 -5.29 -14.29
CA GLN A 12 -10.64 -5.68 -12.89
C GLN A 12 -9.60 -6.69 -12.40
N ARG A 13 -8.87 -7.35 -13.31
CA ARG A 13 -7.66 -8.12 -12.94
C ARG A 13 -6.46 -7.22 -12.63
N LEU A 14 -6.45 -5.98 -13.13
CA LEU A 14 -5.43 -4.98 -12.83
C LEU A 14 -5.61 -4.27 -11.48
N SER A 15 -6.68 -4.54 -10.74
CA SER A 15 -7.04 -3.80 -9.53
C SER A 15 -6.97 -4.61 -8.22
N ALA A 16 -6.45 -5.84 -8.24
CA ALA A 16 -6.28 -6.64 -7.03
C ALA A 16 -4.92 -7.33 -7.00
N GLN A 17 -3.97 -6.72 -6.28
CA GLN A 17 -2.99 -7.34 -5.35
C GLN A 17 -1.98 -6.24 -4.90
N PRO A 18 -1.98 -5.83 -3.62
CA PRO A 18 -0.88 -5.08 -3.03
C PRO A 18 0.16 -6.08 -2.48
N GLY A 19 1.41 -6.04 -2.97
CA GLY A 19 2.53 -6.63 -2.22
C GLY A 19 3.60 -7.39 -3.01
N ALA A 20 3.38 -7.78 -4.26
CA ALA A 20 4.43 -8.35 -5.09
C ALA A 20 4.29 -7.81 -6.50
N THR A 21 5.19 -6.94 -6.94
CA THR A 21 5.50 -6.87 -8.37
C THR A 21 6.05 -8.24 -8.73
N VAL A 22 5.17 -9.14 -9.17
CA VAL A 22 5.58 -10.35 -9.88
C VAL A 22 6.20 -9.84 -11.18
N THR A 23 7.48 -9.53 -11.10
CA THR A 23 8.28 -9.15 -12.26
C THR A 23 8.44 -10.41 -13.09
N PHE A 24 8.06 -10.33 -14.37
CA PHE A 24 8.34 -11.41 -15.30
C PHE A 24 9.85 -11.69 -15.30
N ASP A 25 10.22 -12.96 -15.10
CA ASP A 25 11.63 -13.37 -15.08
C ASP A 25 12.19 -13.41 -16.50
N TYR A 26 12.80 -12.30 -16.91
CA TYR A 26 13.41 -12.16 -18.23
C TYR A 26 14.66 -13.03 -18.41
N THR A 27 15.24 -13.59 -17.33
CA THR A 27 16.45 -14.42 -17.42
C THR A 27 16.20 -15.77 -18.11
N GLN A 28 14.92 -16.14 -18.26
CA GLN A 28 14.48 -17.34 -18.96
C GLN A 28 14.39 -17.17 -20.48
N LEU A 29 14.63 -15.96 -21.00
CA LEU A 29 14.57 -15.65 -22.43
C LEU A 29 15.98 -15.41 -22.98
N PRO A 30 16.21 -15.66 -24.28
CA PRO A 30 17.38 -15.13 -24.99
C PRO A 30 17.50 -13.60 -24.81
N GLU A 31 18.71 -13.07 -24.70
CA GLU A 31 18.94 -11.66 -24.33
C GLU A 31 18.32 -10.68 -25.34
N ASP A 32 18.34 -11.02 -26.63
CA ASP A 32 17.69 -10.26 -27.71
C ASP A 32 16.17 -10.20 -27.51
N VAL A 33 15.54 -11.34 -27.22
CA VAL A 33 14.10 -11.45 -26.94
C VAL A 33 13.73 -10.73 -25.63
N ALA A 34 14.55 -10.86 -24.60
CA ALA A 34 14.35 -10.18 -23.32
C ALA A 34 14.37 -8.65 -23.48
N SER A 35 15.34 -8.14 -24.24
CA SER A 35 15.46 -6.72 -24.57
C SER A 35 14.25 -6.22 -25.36
N GLU A 36 13.85 -6.94 -26.41
CA GLU A 36 12.68 -6.59 -27.22
C GLU A 36 11.39 -6.60 -26.38
N ALA A 37 11.18 -7.62 -25.55
CA ALA A 37 10.02 -7.74 -24.69
C ALA A 37 9.90 -6.56 -23.70
N ARG A 38 11.03 -6.09 -23.13
CA ARG A 38 11.05 -4.89 -22.26
C ARG A 38 10.64 -3.64 -23.04
N GLN A 39 11.13 -3.46 -24.27
CA GLN A 39 10.78 -2.32 -25.12
C GLN A 39 9.29 -2.33 -25.50
N ILE A 40 8.75 -3.48 -25.90
CA ILE A 40 7.32 -3.65 -26.21
C ILE A 40 6.48 -3.38 -24.97
N ALA A 41 6.86 -3.93 -23.81
CA ALA A 41 6.15 -3.69 -22.56
C ALA A 41 6.13 -2.20 -22.17
N SER A 42 7.20 -1.46 -22.47
CA SER A 42 7.24 0.00 -22.30
C SER A 42 6.25 0.70 -23.23
N ARG A 43 6.28 0.40 -24.54
CA ARG A 43 5.35 0.95 -25.54
C ARG A 43 3.87 0.65 -25.23
N VAL A 44 3.57 -0.58 -24.81
CA VAL A 44 2.21 -0.98 -24.43
C VAL A 44 1.74 -0.23 -23.19
N ARG A 45 2.60 -0.14 -22.16
CA ARG A 45 2.29 0.64 -20.95
C ARG A 45 2.04 2.11 -21.29
N TYR A 46 2.86 2.69 -22.17
CA TYR A 46 2.67 4.06 -22.66
C TYR A 46 1.28 4.24 -23.30
N ARG A 47 0.89 3.39 -24.26
CA ARG A 47 -0.43 3.47 -24.93
C ARG A 47 -1.61 3.31 -23.96
N ILE A 48 -1.50 2.38 -23.01
CA ILE A 48 -2.52 2.18 -21.98
C ILE A 48 -2.70 3.45 -21.14
N ARG A 49 -1.59 4.12 -20.83
CA ARG A 49 -1.57 5.35 -20.04
C ARG A 49 -2.08 6.56 -20.81
N THR A 50 -1.67 6.76 -22.07
CA THR A 50 -2.18 7.88 -22.90
C THR A 50 -3.68 7.76 -23.16
N ASN A 51 -4.17 6.53 -23.33
CA ASN A 51 -5.61 6.26 -23.46
C ASN A 51 -6.42 6.79 -22.26
N ILE A 52 -5.83 6.88 -21.06
CA ILE A 52 -6.49 7.46 -19.89
C ILE A 52 -6.89 8.92 -20.16
N MET A 53 -5.99 9.68 -20.77
CA MET A 53 -6.20 11.10 -21.06
C MET A 53 -7.18 11.28 -22.21
N ASP A 54 -7.02 10.52 -23.30
CA ASP A 54 -7.90 10.58 -24.47
C ASP A 54 -9.34 10.22 -24.10
N THR A 55 -9.53 9.05 -23.46
CA THR A 55 -10.85 8.63 -22.96
C THR A 55 -11.43 9.67 -22.00
N GLY A 56 -10.62 10.22 -21.10
CA GLY A 56 -11.09 11.24 -20.16
C GLY A 56 -11.60 12.51 -20.84
N ARG A 57 -10.93 12.97 -21.91
CA ARG A 57 -11.36 14.14 -22.69
C ARG A 57 -12.67 13.88 -23.45
N ASP A 58 -12.77 12.75 -24.14
CA ASP A 58 -13.99 12.40 -24.88
C ASP A 58 -15.20 12.29 -23.94
N LEU A 59 -14.99 11.71 -22.76
CA LEU A 59 -16.03 11.59 -21.74
C LEU A 59 -16.44 12.97 -21.17
N LEU A 60 -15.50 13.89 -20.96
CA LEU A 60 -15.81 15.25 -20.52
C LEU A 60 -16.63 16.01 -21.57
N GLU A 61 -16.22 15.92 -22.84
CA GLU A 61 -16.92 16.55 -23.96
C GLU A 61 -18.36 16.02 -24.08
N MET A 62 -18.53 14.70 -24.08
CA MET A 62 -19.87 14.11 -24.18
C MET A 62 -20.72 14.39 -22.95
N LYS A 63 -20.14 14.43 -21.74
CA LYS A 63 -20.87 14.81 -20.53
C LYS A 63 -21.42 16.23 -20.62
N GLN A 64 -20.66 17.17 -21.22
CA GLN A 64 -21.13 18.53 -21.44
C GLN A 64 -22.29 18.58 -22.45
N LYS A 65 -22.22 17.79 -23.53
CA LYS A 65 -23.25 17.75 -24.59
C LYS A 65 -24.54 17.05 -24.16
N LEU A 66 -24.44 15.97 -23.38
CA LEU A 66 -25.60 15.17 -22.94
C LEU A 66 -26.43 15.84 -21.84
N GLY A 67 -25.85 16.81 -21.12
CA GLY A 67 -26.54 17.50 -20.03
C GLY A 67 -26.75 16.64 -18.77
N HIS A 68 -27.50 17.18 -17.81
CA HIS A 68 -27.72 16.53 -16.52
C HIS A 68 -28.60 15.28 -16.66
N GLY A 69 -28.23 14.21 -15.94
CA GLY A 69 -29.04 12.98 -15.83
C GLY A 69 -28.86 11.96 -16.95
N ALA A 70 -28.46 12.36 -18.16
CA ALA A 70 -28.30 11.44 -19.30
C ALA A 70 -26.94 10.71 -19.35
N PHE A 71 -25.89 11.29 -18.75
CA PHE A 71 -24.54 10.75 -18.84
C PHE A 71 -24.37 9.36 -18.21
N GLY A 72 -24.90 9.14 -16.99
CA GLY A 72 -24.80 7.83 -16.31
C GLY A 72 -25.48 6.69 -17.08
N PRO A 73 -26.76 6.85 -17.50
CA PRO A 73 -27.42 5.89 -18.38
C PRO A 73 -26.67 5.62 -19.68
N TRP A 74 -26.10 6.66 -20.31
CA TRP A 74 -25.27 6.51 -21.50
C TRP A 74 -24.01 5.67 -21.23
N ILE A 75 -23.31 5.90 -20.12
CA ILE A 75 -22.15 5.08 -19.73
C ILE A 75 -22.52 3.61 -19.57
N ALA A 76 -23.64 3.34 -18.88
CA ALA A 76 -24.10 1.98 -18.63
C ALA A 76 -24.56 1.24 -19.90
N ALA A 77 -25.08 1.97 -20.89
CA ALA A 77 -25.55 1.41 -22.15
C ALA A 77 -24.41 1.13 -23.14
N GLU A 78 -23.50 2.09 -23.33
CA GLU A 78 -22.47 2.02 -24.38
C GLU A 78 -21.20 1.28 -23.94
N PHE A 79 -20.88 1.30 -22.65
CA PHE A 79 -19.59 0.81 -22.17
C PHE A 79 -19.74 -0.28 -21.10
N ARG A 80 -18.81 -1.22 -21.10
CA ARG A 80 -18.65 -2.20 -20.02
C ARG A 80 -17.80 -1.64 -18.86
N MET A 81 -18.06 -0.39 -18.49
CA MET A 81 -17.37 0.26 -17.39
C MET A 81 -18.36 0.89 -16.41
N THR A 82 -17.89 1.14 -15.19
CA THR A 82 -18.72 1.78 -14.16
C THR A 82 -18.63 3.31 -14.28
N ASP A 83 -19.63 4.02 -13.74
CA ASP A 83 -19.57 5.47 -13.55
C ASP A 83 -18.29 5.91 -12.83
N ARG A 84 -17.84 5.12 -11.85
CA ARG A 84 -16.60 5.39 -11.12
C ARG A 84 -15.39 5.34 -12.04
N THR A 85 -15.34 4.37 -12.94
CA THR A 85 -14.27 4.24 -13.94
C THR A 85 -14.29 5.45 -14.89
N ALA A 86 -15.45 5.80 -15.43
CA ALA A 86 -15.60 6.98 -16.29
C ALA A 86 -15.15 8.27 -15.56
N GLN A 87 -15.55 8.45 -14.30
CA GLN A 87 -15.12 9.60 -13.49
C GLN A 87 -13.61 9.61 -13.20
N ASN A 88 -12.96 8.45 -13.08
CA ASN A 88 -11.52 8.39 -12.89
C ASN A 88 -10.78 8.85 -14.15
N PHE A 89 -11.24 8.45 -15.34
CA PHE A 89 -10.70 8.94 -16.61
C PHE A 89 -10.87 10.44 -16.74
N MET A 90 -12.10 10.96 -16.55
CA MET A 90 -12.38 12.39 -16.61
C MET A 90 -11.50 13.21 -15.65
N ARG A 91 -11.40 12.79 -14.38
CA ARG A 91 -10.58 13.51 -13.39
C ARG A 91 -9.09 13.49 -13.75
N ALA A 92 -8.58 12.36 -14.26
CA ALA A 92 -7.20 12.29 -14.70
C ALA A 92 -6.94 13.28 -15.86
N ALA A 93 -7.86 13.34 -16.83
CA ALA A 93 -7.79 14.29 -17.93
C ALA A 93 -7.86 15.75 -17.47
N GLU A 94 -8.73 16.09 -16.51
CA GLU A 94 -8.82 17.43 -15.92
C GLU A 94 -7.51 17.82 -15.21
N VAL A 95 -7.07 16.99 -14.27
CA VAL A 95 -5.95 17.28 -13.35
C VAL A 95 -4.60 17.33 -14.08
N PHE A 96 -4.38 16.44 -15.04
CA PHE A 96 -3.11 16.32 -15.76
C PHE A 96 -3.16 16.92 -17.17
N SER A 97 -4.17 17.73 -17.48
CA SER A 97 -4.33 18.38 -18.78
C SER A 97 -3.10 19.18 -19.22
N SER A 98 -2.43 19.86 -18.27
CA SER A 98 -1.23 20.65 -18.51
C SER A 98 0.06 19.84 -18.59
N LYS A 99 0.04 18.59 -18.12
CA LYS A 99 1.22 17.70 -18.05
C LYS A 99 0.84 16.23 -18.30
N PRO A 100 0.34 15.87 -19.49
CA PRO A 100 -0.10 14.51 -19.80
C PRO A 100 1.04 13.47 -19.73
N GLU A 101 2.29 13.89 -19.87
CA GLU A 101 3.50 13.07 -19.89
C GLU A 101 3.69 12.31 -18.57
N ILE A 102 3.24 12.89 -17.45
CA ILE A 102 3.32 12.23 -16.14
C ILE A 102 2.48 10.95 -16.07
N VAL A 103 1.39 10.91 -16.83
CA VAL A 103 0.51 9.74 -16.93
C VAL A 103 1.25 8.58 -17.57
N SER A 104 2.19 8.87 -18.47
CA SER A 104 2.97 7.89 -19.21
C SER A 104 4.05 7.17 -18.37
N VAL A 105 4.45 7.73 -17.22
CA VAL A 105 5.51 7.16 -16.37
C VAL A 105 4.97 6.45 -15.12
N LEU A 106 3.75 6.75 -14.69
CA LEU A 106 3.14 6.18 -13.48
C LEU A 106 2.12 5.07 -13.78
N PRO A 107 1.89 4.12 -12.86
CA PRO A 107 0.79 3.17 -12.98
C PRO A 107 -0.59 3.86 -12.99
N PRO A 108 -1.60 3.33 -13.72
CA PRO A 108 -2.95 3.92 -13.76
C PRO A 108 -3.58 4.12 -12.38
N THR A 109 -3.36 3.19 -11.46
CA THR A 109 -3.87 3.29 -10.08
C THR A 109 -3.31 4.49 -9.33
N THR A 110 -2.02 4.79 -9.51
CA THR A 110 -1.36 5.99 -8.95
C THR A 110 -1.90 7.26 -9.58
N ILE A 111 -2.13 7.26 -10.90
CA ILE A 111 -2.72 8.41 -11.61
C ILE A 111 -4.12 8.71 -11.10
N TYR A 112 -4.99 7.70 -10.98
CA TYR A 112 -6.33 7.89 -10.42
C TYR A 112 -6.28 8.33 -8.95
N ALA A 113 -5.31 7.84 -8.18
CA ALA A 113 -5.12 8.27 -6.80
C ALA A 113 -4.71 9.75 -6.72
N LEU A 114 -3.78 10.20 -7.55
CA LEU A 114 -3.34 11.60 -7.60
C LEU A 114 -4.44 12.54 -8.12
N ALA A 115 -5.24 12.08 -9.09
CA ALA A 115 -6.36 12.85 -9.64
C ALA A 115 -7.59 12.90 -8.71
N ALA A 116 -7.62 12.12 -7.64
CA ALA A 116 -8.76 12.12 -6.72
C ALA A 116 -8.88 13.46 -5.97
N LYS A 117 -10.12 13.89 -5.72
CA LYS A 117 -10.42 15.10 -4.93
C LYS A 117 -9.92 15.03 -3.49
N SER A 118 -9.80 13.83 -2.95
CA SER A 118 -9.29 13.57 -1.60
C SER A 118 -7.77 13.63 -1.50
N THR A 119 -7.07 13.82 -2.63
CA THR A 119 -5.62 13.97 -2.65
C THR A 119 -5.29 15.47 -2.58
N PRO A 120 -4.56 15.90 -1.54
CA PRO A 120 -4.10 17.28 -1.38
C PRO A 120 -3.31 17.83 -2.58
N ASP A 121 -3.45 19.14 -2.83
CA ASP A 121 -2.80 19.84 -3.94
C ASP A 121 -1.27 19.90 -3.81
N ASP A 122 -0.76 19.99 -2.58
CA ASP A 122 0.68 19.98 -2.28
C ASP A 122 1.34 18.66 -2.70
N ILE A 123 0.71 17.53 -2.44
CA ILE A 123 1.19 16.21 -2.89
C ILE A 123 1.20 16.13 -4.42
N ARG A 124 0.17 16.67 -5.09
CA ARG A 124 0.14 16.74 -6.55
C ARG A 124 1.26 17.61 -7.10
N ALA A 125 1.42 18.82 -6.56
CA ALA A 125 2.41 19.79 -6.99
C ALA A 125 3.84 19.25 -6.83
N ASP A 126 4.13 18.60 -5.71
CA ASP A 126 5.43 17.97 -5.46
C ASP A 126 5.73 16.85 -6.46
N VAL A 127 4.75 15.97 -6.74
CA VAL A 127 4.94 14.91 -7.74
C VAL A 127 5.19 15.48 -9.14
N ILE A 128 4.52 16.58 -9.47
CA ILE A 128 4.73 17.30 -10.73
C ILE A 128 6.12 17.96 -10.77
N ALA A 129 6.57 18.61 -9.70
CA ALA A 129 7.88 19.26 -9.65
C ALA A 129 9.00 18.24 -9.79
N ARG A 130 8.91 17.11 -9.06
CA ARG A 130 9.88 16.01 -9.16
C ARG A 130 9.94 15.41 -10.55
N PHE A 131 8.80 15.34 -11.25
CA PHE A 131 8.76 14.92 -12.65
C PHE A 131 9.51 15.88 -13.57
N ASP A 132 9.28 17.19 -13.45
CA ASP A 132 9.96 18.20 -14.26
C ASP A 132 11.49 18.20 -14.04
N GLU A 133 11.91 17.95 -12.80
CA GLU A 133 13.33 17.82 -12.42
C GLU A 133 13.97 16.50 -12.90
N GLY A 134 13.21 15.60 -13.52
CA GLY A 134 13.69 14.29 -13.97
C GLY A 134 13.97 13.32 -12.82
N GLN A 135 13.45 13.59 -11.61
CA GLN A 135 13.61 12.68 -10.48
C GLN A 135 12.73 11.42 -10.67
N PRO A 136 13.21 10.24 -10.22
CA PRO A 136 12.43 9.02 -10.30
C PRO A 136 11.17 9.11 -9.42
N LEU A 137 10.02 8.79 -10.01
CA LEU A 137 8.74 8.72 -9.31
C LEU A 137 8.44 7.29 -8.84
N ASP A 138 8.43 7.07 -7.53
CA ASP A 138 8.03 5.80 -6.92
C ASP A 138 6.53 5.79 -6.58
N ALA A 139 5.78 4.96 -7.31
CA ALA A 139 4.35 4.76 -7.12
C ALA A 139 3.97 4.30 -5.70
N ARG A 140 4.83 3.54 -5.02
CA ARG A 140 4.62 3.08 -3.65
C ARG A 140 4.71 4.24 -2.66
N VAL A 141 5.76 5.06 -2.79
CA VAL A 141 5.97 6.23 -1.94
C VAL A 141 4.85 7.24 -2.13
N ILE A 142 4.45 7.50 -3.38
CA ILE A 142 3.31 8.36 -3.69
C ILE A 142 2.03 7.81 -3.04
N GLY A 143 1.76 6.51 -3.20
CA GLY A 143 0.60 5.85 -2.60
C GLY A 143 0.57 5.95 -1.08
N MET A 144 1.72 5.77 -0.43
CA MET A 144 1.88 5.92 1.03
C MET A 144 1.52 7.33 1.49
N ARG A 145 2.11 8.36 0.85
CA ARG A 145 1.84 9.78 1.17
C ARG A 145 0.37 10.15 1.00
N ILE A 146 -0.26 9.69 -0.08
CA ILE A 146 -1.69 9.91 -0.31
C ILE A 146 -2.53 9.25 0.79
N ASN A 147 -2.19 8.03 1.19
CA ASN A 147 -2.94 7.32 2.23
C ASN A 147 -2.74 7.94 3.63
N GLU A 148 -1.53 8.39 3.95
CA GLU A 148 -1.22 9.13 5.17
C GLU A 148 -2.03 10.43 5.24
N ALA A 149 -2.03 11.22 4.17
CA ALA A 149 -2.82 12.44 4.11
C ALA A 149 -4.33 12.19 4.26
N ARG A 150 -4.85 11.13 3.62
CA ARG A 150 -6.26 10.74 3.76
C ARG A 150 -6.60 10.28 5.18
N ARG A 151 -5.71 9.52 5.81
CA ARG A 151 -5.84 9.08 7.21
C ARG A 151 -5.86 10.27 8.14
N ALA A 152 -4.88 11.17 8.02
CA ALA A 152 -4.80 12.39 8.82
C ALA A 152 -6.08 13.23 8.68
N LYS A 153 -6.56 13.43 7.44
CA LYS A 153 -7.80 14.18 7.20
C LYS A 153 -9.03 13.51 7.81
N ARG A 154 -9.10 12.18 7.73
CA ARG A 154 -10.21 11.42 8.33
C ARG A 154 -10.18 11.51 9.85
N GLU A 155 -9.00 11.38 10.47
CA GLU A 155 -8.81 11.50 11.91
C GLU A 155 -9.15 12.92 12.41
N GLU A 156 -8.83 13.96 11.64
CA GLU A 156 -9.24 15.34 11.90
C GLU A 156 -10.77 15.48 11.88
N ILE A 157 -11.44 14.97 10.85
CA ILE A 157 -12.91 15.01 10.76
C ILE A 157 -13.56 14.23 11.90
N ASP A 158 -13.08 13.02 12.18
CA ASP A 158 -13.64 12.16 13.21
C ASP A 158 -13.39 12.73 14.61
N SER A 159 -12.23 13.35 14.85
CA SER A 159 -11.93 14.04 16.12
C SER A 159 -12.78 15.30 16.29
N ALA A 160 -12.97 16.10 15.25
CA ALA A 160 -13.87 17.24 15.27
C ALA A 160 -15.32 16.81 15.54
N ALA A 161 -15.77 15.72 14.91
CA ALA A 161 -17.09 15.14 15.16
C ALA A 161 -17.24 14.67 16.61
N ARG A 162 -16.25 13.94 17.15
CA ARG A 162 -16.23 13.52 18.57
C ARG A 162 -16.27 14.73 19.50
N THR A 163 -15.47 15.75 19.26
CA THR A 163 -15.46 16.98 20.07
C THR A 163 -16.83 17.67 20.04
N ARG A 164 -17.48 17.76 18.87
CA ARG A 164 -18.83 18.32 18.73
C ARG A 164 -19.88 17.52 19.47
N GLU A 165 -19.91 16.20 19.31
CA GLU A 165 -20.84 15.33 20.04
C GLU A 165 -20.64 15.42 21.54
N ARG A 166 -19.37 15.49 21.95
CA ARG A 166 -18.97 15.57 23.34
C ARG A 166 -19.37 16.90 23.98
N ALA A 167 -19.36 18.00 23.23
CA ALA A 167 -19.87 19.30 23.67
C ALA A 167 -21.40 19.33 23.87
N LYS A 168 -22.16 18.38 23.29
CA LYS A 168 -23.62 18.26 23.49
C LYS A 168 -23.99 17.54 24.80
N LEU A 169 -23.03 16.94 25.49
CA LEU A 169 -23.28 16.18 26.72
C LEU A 169 -23.35 17.10 27.95
N SER A 170 -24.07 16.65 28.98
CA SER A 170 -24.06 17.34 30.28
C SER A 170 -22.67 17.30 30.91
N PRO A 171 -22.29 18.29 31.75
CA PRO A 171 -20.99 18.31 32.43
C PRO A 171 -20.66 17.02 33.19
N GLU A 172 -21.65 16.38 33.81
CA GLU A 172 -21.48 15.10 34.50
C GLU A 172 -21.13 13.94 33.56
N LYS A 173 -21.88 13.79 32.46
CA LYS A 173 -21.59 12.75 31.45
C LYS A 173 -20.22 12.98 30.81
N GLN A 174 -19.87 14.25 30.59
CA GLN A 174 -18.59 14.66 30.07
C GLN A 174 -17.42 14.29 30.99
N ALA A 175 -17.55 14.58 32.29
CA ALA A 175 -16.56 14.21 33.29
C ALA A 175 -16.40 12.68 33.41
N LYS A 176 -17.51 11.93 33.33
CA LYS A 176 -17.49 10.46 33.36
C LYS A 176 -16.74 9.86 32.16
N LEU A 177 -16.98 10.37 30.95
CA LEU A 177 -16.27 9.92 29.74
C LEU A 177 -14.77 10.25 29.81
N ASN A 178 -14.43 11.46 30.22
CA ASN A 178 -13.04 11.87 30.47
C ASN A 178 -12.31 10.91 31.42
N LYS A 179 -12.95 10.59 32.55
CA LYS A 179 -12.36 9.70 33.55
C LYS A 179 -12.19 8.27 33.00
N ALA A 180 -13.14 7.79 32.20
CA ALA A 180 -13.04 6.48 31.56
C ALA A 180 -11.93 6.43 30.50
N GLU A 181 -11.80 7.47 29.67
CA GLU A 181 -10.73 7.61 28.67
C GLU A 181 -9.35 7.69 29.33
N ALA A 182 -9.20 8.51 30.39
CA ALA A 182 -7.96 8.62 31.15
C ALA A 182 -7.54 7.28 31.78
N LYS A 183 -8.49 6.57 32.42
CA LYS A 183 -8.22 5.24 33.00
C LYS A 183 -7.82 4.22 31.94
N LYS A 184 -8.43 4.27 30.76
CA LYS A 184 -8.08 3.38 29.64
C LYS A 184 -6.66 3.69 29.13
N GLN A 185 -6.32 4.96 28.97
CA GLN A 185 -4.98 5.38 28.54
C GLN A 185 -3.91 4.94 29.55
N GLU A 186 -4.16 5.16 30.84
CA GLU A 186 -3.26 4.74 31.92
C GLU A 186 -3.03 3.22 31.92
N ALA A 187 -4.10 2.42 31.74
CA ALA A 187 -3.98 0.97 31.64
C ALA A 187 -3.14 0.53 30.42
N GLN A 188 -3.34 1.17 29.26
CA GLN A 188 -2.55 0.91 28.06
C GLN A 188 -1.08 1.30 28.24
N ASP A 189 -0.81 2.44 28.87
CA ASP A 189 0.56 2.89 29.13
C ASP A 189 1.28 1.96 30.11
N ALA A 190 0.58 1.50 31.15
CA ALA A 190 1.09 0.50 32.08
C ALA A 190 1.38 -0.85 31.41
N GLU A 191 0.51 -1.29 30.50
CA GLU A 191 0.72 -2.51 29.72
C GLU A 191 1.94 -2.39 28.79
N ARG A 192 2.06 -1.29 28.03
CA ARG A 192 3.24 -1.05 27.18
C ARG A 192 4.52 -1.03 28.00
N ARG A 193 4.49 -0.41 29.18
CA ARG A 193 5.63 -0.36 30.09
C ARG A 193 6.02 -1.77 30.55
N ARG A 194 5.06 -2.59 30.97
CA ARG A 194 5.31 -3.98 31.36
C ARG A 194 5.93 -4.80 30.24
N LEU A 195 5.41 -4.68 29.02
CA LEU A 195 5.94 -5.39 27.86
C LEU A 195 7.37 -4.94 27.53
N CYS A 196 7.65 -3.64 27.64
CA CYS A 196 9.00 -3.10 27.45
C CYS A 196 9.98 -3.67 28.50
N GLU A 197 9.58 -3.68 29.78
CA GLU A 197 10.36 -4.24 30.88
C GLU A 197 10.61 -5.75 30.69
N GLU A 198 9.61 -6.51 30.22
CA GLU A 198 9.73 -7.94 29.91
C GLU A 198 10.70 -8.21 28.75
N HIS A 199 10.58 -7.45 27.66
CA HIS A 199 11.49 -7.55 26.52
C HIS A 199 12.93 -7.19 26.92
N GLU A 200 13.13 -6.15 27.74
CA GLU A 200 14.45 -5.77 28.23
C GLU A 200 15.06 -6.87 29.10
N ARG A 201 14.26 -7.49 29.98
CA ARG A 201 14.69 -8.63 30.78
C ARG A 201 15.09 -9.81 29.91
N THR A 202 14.26 -10.16 28.93
CA THR A 202 14.54 -11.25 27.98
C THR A 202 15.82 -10.99 27.18
N ALA A 203 16.04 -9.74 26.76
CA ALA A 203 17.27 -9.35 26.07
C ALA A 203 18.51 -9.49 26.96
N LYS A 204 18.41 -9.10 28.23
CA LYS A 204 19.48 -9.28 29.23
C LYS A 204 19.78 -10.76 29.48
N ASP A 205 18.76 -11.59 29.64
CA ASP A 205 18.92 -13.03 29.85
C ASP A 205 19.60 -13.69 28.63
N ALA A 206 19.18 -13.32 27.41
CA ALA A 206 19.81 -13.78 26.17
C ALA A 206 21.29 -13.33 26.08
N ALA A 207 21.59 -12.08 26.43
CA ALA A 207 22.95 -11.56 26.44
C ALA A 207 23.85 -12.28 27.46
N MET A 208 23.32 -12.63 28.64
CA MET A 208 24.04 -13.43 29.63
C MET A 208 24.35 -14.83 29.11
N LEU A 209 23.37 -15.51 28.51
CA LEU A 209 23.56 -16.85 27.93
C LEU A 209 24.61 -16.84 26.81
N LEU A 210 24.57 -15.84 25.93
CA LEU A 210 25.53 -15.69 24.85
C LEU A 210 26.94 -15.41 25.38
N THR A 211 27.07 -14.54 26.39
CA THR A 211 28.36 -14.27 27.06
C THR A 211 28.92 -15.54 27.70
N GLU A 212 28.10 -16.32 28.40
CA GLU A 212 28.53 -17.56 29.05
C GLU A 212 28.98 -18.63 28.04
N ARG A 213 28.28 -18.76 26.91
CA ARG A 213 28.53 -19.83 25.92
C ARG A 213 29.61 -19.50 24.90
N LEU A 214 29.74 -18.23 24.52
CA LEU A 214 30.64 -17.79 23.45
C LEU A 214 31.95 -17.21 23.99
N GLY A 215 31.99 -16.72 25.24
CA GLY A 215 33.22 -16.22 25.87
C GLY A 215 33.96 -15.21 24.98
N ASP A 216 35.23 -15.51 24.69
CA ASP A 216 36.14 -14.65 23.92
C ASP A 216 35.75 -14.49 22.43
N ASP A 217 34.90 -15.38 21.89
CA ASP A 217 34.41 -15.29 20.52
C ASP A 217 33.23 -14.30 20.37
N LEU A 218 32.61 -13.88 21.49
CA LEU A 218 31.44 -13.00 21.46
C LEU A 218 31.68 -11.68 20.69
N PRO A 219 32.80 -10.94 20.89
CA PRO A 219 33.04 -9.70 20.16
C PRO A 219 33.11 -9.90 18.65
N ARG A 220 33.76 -10.98 18.20
CA ARG A 220 33.88 -11.33 16.78
C ARG A 220 32.51 -11.67 16.18
N ILE A 221 31.68 -12.41 16.91
CA ILE A 221 30.33 -12.76 16.47
C ILE A 221 29.44 -11.51 16.40
N MET A 222 29.57 -10.58 17.34
CA MET A 222 28.84 -9.31 17.32
C MET A 222 29.22 -8.46 16.10
N GLU A 223 30.50 -8.36 15.76
CA GLU A 223 30.96 -7.68 14.53
C GLU A 223 30.36 -8.31 13.27
N LEU A 224 30.32 -9.65 13.20
CA LEU A 224 29.68 -10.36 12.10
C LEU A 224 28.18 -10.05 12.04
N ILE A 225 27.46 -10.06 13.16
CA ILE A 225 26.03 -9.73 13.24
C ILE A 225 25.77 -8.29 12.78
N GLU A 226 26.60 -7.33 13.19
CA GLU A 226 26.48 -5.93 12.80
C GLU A 226 26.69 -5.73 11.29
N SER A 227 27.63 -6.48 10.68
CA SER A 227 27.94 -6.36 9.25
C SER A 227 26.80 -6.79 8.30
N VAL A 228 26.02 -7.80 8.67
CA VAL A 228 24.94 -8.36 7.82
C VAL A 228 23.52 -8.10 8.37
N GLY A 229 23.43 -7.69 9.64
CA GLY A 229 22.19 -7.47 10.38
C GLY A 229 21.63 -8.74 11.03
N VAL A 230 21.11 -8.57 12.26
CA VAL A 230 20.57 -9.65 13.11
C VAL A 230 19.48 -10.51 12.44
N TYR A 231 18.70 -9.92 11.54
CA TYR A 231 17.67 -10.65 10.81
C TYR A 231 18.24 -11.75 9.91
N ARG A 232 19.31 -11.44 9.15
CA ARG A 232 19.92 -12.42 8.23
C ARG A 232 20.59 -13.56 8.98
N VAL A 233 21.25 -13.24 10.09
CA VAL A 233 21.86 -14.23 10.98
C VAL A 233 20.79 -15.15 11.59
N ARG A 234 19.66 -14.59 12.04
CA ARG A 234 18.53 -15.38 12.56
C ARG A 234 17.98 -16.35 11.51
N GLU A 235 17.81 -15.92 10.27
CA GLU A 235 17.33 -16.80 9.20
C GLU A 235 18.34 -17.91 8.87
N ALA A 236 19.64 -17.60 8.85
CA ALA A 236 20.68 -18.61 8.65
C ALA A 236 20.75 -19.64 9.80
N LEU A 237 20.67 -19.18 11.06
CA LEU A 237 20.62 -20.05 12.23
C LEU A 237 19.36 -20.95 12.24
N ARG A 238 18.21 -20.42 11.80
CA ARG A 238 17.00 -21.23 11.62
C ARG A 238 17.21 -22.35 10.61
N ALA A 239 17.85 -22.07 9.47
CA ALA A 239 18.13 -23.07 8.45
C ALA A 239 19.12 -24.16 8.91
N LEU A 240 20.02 -23.84 9.85
CA LEU A 240 20.95 -24.81 10.45
C LEU A 240 20.30 -25.67 11.55
N ASN A 241 19.25 -25.16 12.21
CA ASN A 241 18.59 -25.82 13.33
C ASN A 241 17.26 -26.49 12.97
N THR A 242 16.86 -26.50 11.69
CA THR A 242 15.78 -27.36 11.22
C THR A 242 16.26 -28.82 11.23
N PRO A 243 15.60 -29.74 11.95
CA PRO A 243 15.90 -31.16 11.84
C PRO A 243 15.71 -31.58 10.38
N ASP A 244 16.70 -32.31 9.84
CA ASP A 244 16.59 -33.00 8.56
C ASP A 244 15.59 -34.16 8.71
N ASP A 245 14.30 -33.84 8.74
CA ASP A 245 13.25 -34.82 8.47
C ASP A 245 13.26 -35.05 6.96
N GLY A 246 14.14 -35.95 6.55
CA GLY A 246 14.27 -36.38 5.17
C GLY A 246 12.94 -36.92 4.65
N VAL A 247 12.24 -36.13 3.83
CA VAL A 247 11.44 -36.65 2.72
C VAL A 247 11.54 -35.69 1.55
N ALA A 248 12.00 -36.24 0.43
CA ALA A 248 11.99 -35.61 -0.88
C ALA A 248 10.59 -35.13 -1.29
N GLY A 249 10.53 -33.93 -1.84
CA GLY A 249 9.65 -33.62 -2.96
C GLY A 249 8.25 -33.08 -2.65
N VAL A 250 7.94 -32.04 -3.43
CA VAL A 250 6.61 -31.65 -3.93
C VAL A 250 5.79 -30.66 -3.07
N ALA A 251 5.69 -29.45 -3.63
CA ALA A 251 4.53 -28.55 -3.65
C ALA A 251 3.78 -28.21 -2.34
N ASN A 252 3.87 -26.94 -1.92
CA ASN A 252 2.75 -25.97 -1.91
C ASN A 252 3.10 -24.75 -1.05
N ALA A 253 3.05 -23.55 -1.64
CA ALA A 253 2.40 -22.42 -0.97
C ALA A 253 0.87 -22.67 -1.03
N PRO A 254 -0.02 -22.06 -0.21
CA PRO A 254 0.11 -20.74 0.42
C PRO A 254 -0.56 -20.59 1.82
N GLY A 255 -0.46 -19.40 2.43
CA GLY A 255 -1.59 -18.89 3.22
C GLY A 255 -1.31 -18.11 4.51
N ALA A 256 -1.59 -16.81 4.44
CA ALA A 256 -2.41 -16.05 5.39
C ALA A 256 -2.01 -16.00 6.88
N TYR A 257 -1.39 -14.88 7.27
CA TYR A 257 -1.51 -14.37 8.64
C TYR A 257 -2.90 -13.72 8.81
N VAL A 258 -3.78 -14.40 9.56
CA VAL A 258 -5.02 -13.85 10.12
C VAL A 258 -4.84 -13.77 11.64
N PRO A 259 -5.12 -12.65 12.30
CA PRO A 259 -5.00 -12.55 13.75
C PRO A 259 -6.18 -13.27 14.42
N LYS A 260 -5.89 -14.29 15.24
CA LYS A 260 -6.89 -14.87 16.14
C LYS A 260 -6.87 -14.15 17.48
N GLN A 261 -8.06 -13.65 17.81
CA GLN A 261 -8.55 -13.30 19.13
C GLN A 261 -8.16 -14.36 20.18
N GLN A 262 -7.80 -13.92 21.38
CA GLN A 262 -7.98 -14.73 22.58
C GLN A 262 -9.17 -14.17 23.35
N ALA A 263 -10.11 -15.08 23.61
CA ALA A 263 -11.17 -14.90 24.57
C ALA A 263 -10.60 -15.04 25.98
N HIS A 264 -10.96 -14.11 26.85
CA HIS A 264 -11.56 -14.39 28.15
C HIS A 264 -12.65 -13.34 28.40
#